data_AF-A0A0F4RII6-F1
#
_entry.id   AF-A0A0F4RII6-F1
#
_cell.length_a   1.000
_cell.length_b   1.000
_cell.length_c   1.000
_cell.angle_alpha   90.00
_cell.angle_beta   90.00
_cell.angle_gamma   90.00
#
_symmetry.space_group_name_H-M   'P 1'
#
loop_
_entity.id
_entity.type
_entity.pdbx_description
1 polymer ?
#
loop_
_entity_poly.entity_id
_entity_poly.type
_entity_poly.pdbx_seq_one_letter_code
_entity_poly.pdbx_strand_id
1 'polypeptide(L)'
;MAFQIIRHAFAMIFGNLGQALRVSVGPYALMIAIYFIAFRVSGVWEAINQISMGGRFEQGQFDPSGGTIILTAAVLLFTTLFVTAWFAVSWHRFILLEEYSGLLPAVSGRPINAYIFRTLLCGLILVGAAIAGLLIISAVSAVSGGLSAILGIALTVVLSVVWFRIGVSLPSVAVGKPVKVSEAWQATAPLNGTIFGIVAIIVIINLVAGLAVQGLYQVGPILGSLVDICVQWVTLLIGVSVLTTLYGHVIEGRALID
;
A
#
# COMPACT_ATOMS: atom_id res chain seq x y z
N MET A 1 -1.83 -16.73 17.66
CA MET A 1 -2.04 -16.69 16.20
C MET A 1 -1.75 -15.33 15.56
N ALA A 2 -2.39 -14.20 15.93
CA ALA A 2 -2.13 -12.91 15.29
C ALA A 2 -0.64 -12.51 15.32
N PHE A 3 -0.01 -12.61 16.50
CA PHE A 3 1.42 -12.40 16.65
C PHE A 3 2.28 -13.37 15.83
N GLN A 4 1.87 -14.64 15.70
CA GLN A 4 2.60 -15.62 14.87
C GLN A 4 2.55 -15.25 13.38
N ILE A 5 1.40 -14.79 12.87
CA ILE A 5 1.28 -14.33 11.48
C ILE A 5 2.15 -13.09 11.23
N ILE A 6 2.12 -12.12 12.14
CA ILE A 6 2.99 -10.93 12.06
C ILE A 6 4.46 -11.36 12.11
N ARG A 7 4.86 -12.15 13.09
CA ARG A 7 6.24 -12.65 13.22
C ARG A 7 6.69 -13.41 11.97
N HIS A 8 5.82 -14.24 11.41
CA HIS A 8 6.08 -14.98 10.17
C HIS A 8 6.27 -14.02 8.99
N ALA A 9 5.40 -13.02 8.83
CA ALA A 9 5.53 -12.00 7.79
C ALA A 9 6.83 -11.19 7.94
N PHE A 10 7.23 -10.85 9.16
CA PHE A 10 8.52 -10.19 9.42
C PHE A 10 9.70 -11.11 9.08
N ALA A 11 9.69 -12.36 9.55
CA ALA A 11 10.74 -13.33 9.26
C ALA A 11 10.90 -13.56 7.74
N MET A 12 9.78 -13.57 7.02
CA MET A 12 9.75 -13.68 5.56
C MET A 12 10.45 -12.49 4.87
N ILE A 13 10.22 -11.26 5.35
CA ILE A 13 10.85 -10.05 4.81
C ILE A 13 12.34 -10.03 5.16
N PHE A 14 12.67 -10.13 6.45
CA PHE A 14 14.05 -9.95 6.94
C PHE A 14 14.95 -11.15 6.61
N GLY A 15 14.40 -12.35 6.49
CA GLY A 15 15.11 -13.53 5.99
C GLY A 15 15.38 -13.48 4.49
N ASN A 16 14.69 -12.63 3.73
CA ASN A 16 14.79 -12.54 2.28
C ASN A 16 14.99 -11.11 1.76
N LEU A 17 15.67 -10.23 2.52
CA LEU A 17 15.87 -8.82 2.15
C LEU A 17 16.50 -8.64 0.76
N GLY A 18 17.44 -9.52 0.39
CA GLY A 18 18.07 -9.48 -0.92
C GLY A 18 17.06 -9.65 -2.06
N GLN A 19 16.06 -10.54 -1.88
CA GLN A 19 14.98 -10.70 -2.85
C GLN A 19 13.97 -9.56 -2.76
N ALA A 20 13.62 -9.10 -1.56
CA ALA A 20 12.73 -7.95 -1.36
C ALA A 20 13.25 -6.70 -2.10
N LEU A 21 14.56 -6.44 -2.02
CA LEU A 21 15.22 -5.36 -2.75
C LEU A 21 15.23 -5.61 -4.26
N ARG A 22 15.55 -6.83 -4.72
CA ARG A 22 15.55 -7.16 -6.16
C ARG A 22 14.20 -6.97 -6.81
N VAL A 23 13.11 -7.34 -6.15
CA VAL A 23 11.76 -7.19 -6.71
C VAL A 23 11.21 -5.77 -6.61
N SER A 24 11.80 -4.88 -5.80
CA SER A 24 11.27 -3.53 -5.57
C SER A 24 12.15 -2.42 -6.15
N VAL A 25 13.46 -2.45 -5.96
CA VAL A 25 14.35 -1.31 -6.29
C VAL A 25 14.28 -0.92 -7.76
N GLY A 26 14.37 -1.87 -8.69
CA GLY A 26 14.28 -1.57 -10.12
C GLY A 26 12.93 -0.98 -10.53
N PRO A 27 11.80 -1.64 -10.22
CA PRO A 27 10.46 -1.10 -10.49
C PRO A 27 10.21 0.30 -9.89
N TYR A 28 10.60 0.52 -8.63
CA TYR A 28 10.43 1.82 -7.97
C TYR A 28 11.37 2.90 -8.54
N ALA A 29 12.59 2.56 -8.93
CA ALA A 29 13.49 3.49 -9.63
C ALA A 29 12.89 3.95 -10.96
N LEU A 30 12.27 3.04 -11.72
CA LEU A 30 11.53 3.38 -12.94
C LEU A 30 10.33 4.30 -12.64
N MET A 31 9.57 4.02 -11.57
CA MET A 31 8.48 4.90 -11.14
C MET A 31 8.96 6.33 -10.86
N ILE A 32 10.05 6.46 -10.10
CA ILE A 32 10.65 7.76 -9.75
C ILE A 32 11.10 8.49 -11.02
N ALA A 33 11.74 7.81 -11.96
CA ALA A 33 12.17 8.40 -13.22
C ALA A 33 10.96 8.91 -14.05
N ILE A 34 9.89 8.11 -14.14
CA ILE A 34 8.66 8.50 -14.84
C ILE A 34 8.00 9.71 -14.16
N TYR A 35 7.93 9.72 -12.83
CA TYR A 35 7.35 10.85 -12.08
C TYR A 35 8.14 12.13 -12.30
N PHE A 36 9.48 12.03 -12.23
CA PHE A 36 10.35 13.15 -12.50
C PHE A 36 10.11 13.72 -13.91
N ILE A 37 10.04 12.87 -14.93
CA ILE A 37 9.74 13.30 -16.31
C ILE A 37 8.35 13.93 -16.39
N ALA A 38 7.33 13.30 -15.82
CA ALA A 38 5.96 13.80 -15.85
C ALA A 38 5.83 15.18 -15.18
N PHE A 39 6.48 15.39 -14.04
CA PHE A 39 6.50 16.70 -13.36
C PHE A 39 7.28 17.76 -14.13
N ARG A 40 8.37 17.40 -14.80
CA ARG A 40 9.14 18.33 -15.66
C ARG A 40 8.37 18.75 -16.90
N VAL A 41 7.69 17.81 -17.56
CA VAL A 41 6.92 18.09 -18.78
C VAL A 41 5.66 18.91 -18.47
N SER A 42 5.10 18.75 -17.27
CA SER A 42 3.86 19.43 -16.87
C SER A 42 4.05 20.81 -16.26
N GLY A 43 5.29 21.27 -16.04
CA GLY A 43 5.58 22.53 -15.35
C GLY A 43 5.42 22.46 -13.82
N VAL A 44 4.98 21.32 -13.29
CA VAL A 44 4.74 21.12 -11.83
C VAL A 44 6.07 21.18 -11.07
N TRP A 45 7.16 20.74 -11.70
CA TRP A 45 8.48 20.76 -11.10
C TRP A 45 8.94 22.17 -10.73
N GLU A 46 8.75 23.13 -11.63
CA GLU A 46 9.08 24.53 -11.44
C GLU A 46 8.30 25.09 -10.26
N ALA A 47 7.04 24.66 -10.11
CA ALA A 47 6.22 25.05 -8.98
C ALA A 47 6.70 24.49 -7.65
N ILE A 48 7.01 23.20 -7.61
CA ILE A 48 7.59 22.59 -6.40
C ILE A 48 8.89 23.31 -6.05
N ASN A 49 9.74 23.63 -7.03
CA ASN A 49 11.04 24.26 -6.78
C ASN A 49 10.91 25.70 -6.24
N GLN A 50 10.00 26.50 -6.80
CA GLN A 50 9.76 27.89 -6.35
C GLN A 50 9.22 27.94 -4.91
N ILE A 51 8.27 27.07 -4.56
CA ILE A 51 7.75 26.94 -3.19
C ILE A 51 8.86 26.50 -2.24
N SER A 52 9.66 25.51 -2.65
CA SER A 52 10.75 24.96 -1.83
C SER A 52 11.84 25.99 -1.52
N MET A 53 12.03 26.97 -2.41
CA MET A 53 12.99 28.08 -2.22
C MET A 53 12.39 29.26 -1.43
N GLY A 54 11.21 29.11 -0.83
CA GLY A 54 10.51 30.18 -0.11
C GLY A 54 9.90 31.25 -1.02
N GLY A 55 9.87 31.00 -2.33
CA GLY A 55 9.21 31.86 -3.30
C GLY A 55 7.69 31.81 -3.15
N ARG A 56 7.03 32.93 -3.42
CA ARG A 56 5.56 32.99 -3.52
C ARG A 56 5.16 32.68 -4.95
N PHE A 57 4.11 31.89 -5.08
CA PHE A 57 3.42 31.71 -6.36
C PHE A 57 2.59 32.95 -6.66
N GLU A 58 2.95 33.70 -7.70
CA GLU A 58 2.02 34.69 -8.24
C GLU A 58 0.91 33.95 -9.00
N GLN A 59 -0.33 34.29 -8.66
CA GLN A 59 -1.52 33.73 -9.28
C GLN A 59 -1.47 34.05 -10.79
N GLY A 60 -1.27 33.02 -11.63
CA GLY A 60 -1.08 33.17 -13.09
C GLY A 60 0.29 32.76 -13.64
N GLN A 61 1.31 32.53 -12.80
CA GLN A 61 2.62 31.98 -13.25
C GLN A 61 2.56 30.48 -13.57
N PHE A 62 1.60 29.76 -12.97
CA PHE A 62 1.34 28.36 -13.21
C PHE A 62 -0.07 28.21 -13.77
N ASP A 63 -0.17 28.20 -15.10
CA ASP A 63 -1.40 27.90 -15.83
C ASP A 63 -1.18 26.67 -16.73
N PRO A 64 -0.94 25.47 -16.16
CA PRO A 64 -0.97 24.27 -16.96
C PRO A 64 -2.38 24.13 -17.52
N SER A 65 -2.49 23.91 -18.83
CA SER A 65 -3.78 23.59 -19.42
C SER A 65 -4.43 22.45 -18.65
N GLY A 66 -5.76 22.48 -18.46
CA GLY A 66 -6.47 21.41 -17.76
C GLY A 66 -6.15 20.02 -18.32
N GLY A 67 -5.88 19.93 -19.63
CA GLY A 67 -5.41 18.71 -20.28
C GLY A 67 -4.06 18.21 -19.77
N THR A 68 -3.09 19.10 -19.55
CA THR A 68 -1.77 18.76 -18.98
C THR A 68 -1.89 18.20 -17.57
N ILE A 69 -2.74 18.78 -16.72
CA ILE A 69 -2.97 18.30 -15.35
C ILE A 69 -3.57 16.89 -15.40
N ILE A 70 -4.62 16.68 -16.20
CA ILE A 70 -5.30 15.38 -16.32
C ILE A 70 -4.34 14.31 -16.84
N LEU A 71 -3.55 14.62 -17.86
CA LEU A 71 -2.57 13.69 -18.42
C LEU A 71 -1.50 13.32 -17.39
N THR A 72 -0.98 14.31 -16.66
CA THR A 72 0.02 14.08 -15.60
C THR A 72 -0.54 13.19 -14.50
N ALA A 73 -1.73 13.49 -14.00
CA ALA A 73 -2.41 12.69 -12.99
C ALA A 73 -2.65 11.25 -13.48
N ALA A 74 -3.05 11.07 -14.75
CA ALA A 74 -3.25 9.75 -15.35
C ALA A 74 -1.95 8.95 -15.44
N VAL A 75 -0.84 9.59 -15.84
CA VAL A 75 0.49 8.96 -15.90
C VAL A 75 0.95 8.53 -14.51
N LEU A 76 0.82 9.40 -13.50
CA LEU A 76 1.19 9.08 -12.11
C LEU A 76 0.36 7.91 -11.58
N LEU A 77 -0.96 7.96 -11.77
CA LEU A 77 -1.88 6.91 -11.32
C LEU A 77 -1.57 5.57 -11.98
N PHE A 78 -1.46 5.53 -13.31
CA PHE A 78 -1.18 4.30 -14.05
C PHE A 78 0.16 3.70 -13.63
N THR A 79 1.20 4.54 -13.53
CA THR A 79 2.53 4.09 -13.13
C THR A 79 2.52 3.57 -11.69
N THR A 80 1.82 4.23 -10.75
CA THR A 80 1.63 3.76 -9.37
C THR A 80 1.03 2.35 -9.37
N LEU A 81 -0.12 2.19 -10.03
CA LEU A 81 -0.87 0.95 -10.04
C LEU A 81 -0.05 -0.18 -10.66
N PHE A 82 0.63 0.11 -11.77
CA PHE A 82 1.45 -0.87 -12.46
C PHE A 82 2.65 -1.31 -11.62
N VAL A 83 3.44 -0.37 -11.09
CA VAL A 83 4.67 -0.68 -10.35
C VAL A 83 4.37 -1.37 -9.03
N THR A 84 3.35 -0.93 -8.29
CA THR A 84 2.95 -1.58 -7.04
C THR A 84 2.41 -2.98 -7.26
N ALA A 85 1.61 -3.20 -8.33
CA ALA A 85 1.16 -4.53 -8.71
C ALA A 85 2.30 -5.43 -9.20
N TRP A 86 3.24 -4.89 -9.98
CA TRP A 86 4.41 -5.61 -10.47
C TRP A 86 5.29 -6.09 -9.32
N PHE A 87 5.56 -5.21 -8.35
CA PHE A 87 6.23 -5.55 -7.10
C PHE A 87 5.45 -6.63 -6.32
N ALA A 88 4.17 -6.41 -6.04
CA ALA A 88 3.37 -7.32 -5.22
C ALA A 88 3.26 -8.71 -5.86
N VAL A 89 3.00 -8.79 -7.18
CA VAL A 89 2.96 -10.06 -7.92
C VAL A 89 4.30 -10.78 -7.85
N SER A 90 5.40 -10.07 -8.05
CA SER A 90 6.75 -10.66 -7.97
C SER A 90 7.04 -11.18 -6.56
N TRP A 91 6.66 -10.44 -5.52
CA TRP A 91 6.82 -10.86 -4.12
C TRP A 91 5.95 -12.08 -3.77
N HIS A 92 4.66 -12.07 -4.13
CA HIS A 92 3.76 -13.21 -3.88
C HIS A 92 4.27 -14.48 -4.55
N ARG A 93 4.75 -14.38 -5.79
CA ARG A 93 5.28 -15.54 -6.54
C ARG A 93 6.61 -16.02 -5.97
N PHE A 94 7.49 -15.12 -5.54
CA PHE A 94 8.70 -15.51 -4.84
C PHE A 94 8.39 -16.32 -3.59
N ILE A 95 7.47 -15.86 -2.74
CA ILE A 95 7.15 -16.55 -1.48
C ILE A 95 6.37 -17.84 -1.70
N LEU A 96 5.38 -17.83 -2.59
CA LEU A 96 4.46 -18.97 -2.73
C LEU A 96 4.96 -20.01 -3.73
N LEU A 97 5.74 -19.60 -4.73
CA LEU A 97 6.21 -20.45 -5.83
C LEU A 97 7.74 -20.54 -5.91
N GLU A 98 8.48 -19.92 -4.99
CA GLU A 98 9.95 -19.88 -4.99
C GLU A 98 10.54 -19.31 -6.29
N GLU A 99 9.81 -18.38 -6.93
CA GLU A 99 10.26 -17.74 -8.16
C GLU A 99 11.22 -16.58 -7.87
N TYR A 100 12.52 -16.86 -7.95
CA TYR A 100 13.57 -15.86 -7.78
C TYR A 100 13.63 -14.89 -8.96
N SER A 101 13.74 -13.59 -8.65
CA SER A 101 13.83 -12.53 -9.67
C SER A 101 15.13 -11.74 -9.56
N GLY A 102 15.59 -11.20 -10.68
CA GLY A 102 16.63 -10.18 -10.72
C GLY A 102 16.11 -8.79 -10.31
N LEU A 103 16.93 -7.75 -10.49
CA LEU A 103 16.58 -6.36 -10.17
C LEU A 103 15.37 -5.80 -10.95
N LEU A 104 15.11 -6.36 -12.13
CA LEU A 104 13.93 -6.06 -12.95
C LEU A 104 13.19 -7.38 -13.19
N PRO A 105 12.19 -7.70 -12.36
CA PRO A 105 11.41 -8.93 -12.51
C PRO A 105 10.70 -8.96 -13.88
N ALA A 106 10.65 -10.10 -14.56
CA ALA A 106 9.89 -10.22 -15.81
C ALA A 106 8.44 -9.68 -15.73
N VAL A 107 7.99 -8.97 -16.77
CA VAL A 107 6.59 -8.53 -16.89
C VAL A 107 5.77 -9.56 -17.67
N SER A 108 6.39 -10.17 -18.69
CA SER A 108 5.76 -11.16 -19.57
C SER A 108 5.37 -12.43 -18.82
N GLY A 109 4.18 -12.96 -19.11
CA GLY A 109 3.69 -14.21 -18.51
C GLY A 109 3.23 -14.09 -17.05
N ARG A 110 3.22 -12.89 -16.48
CA ARG A 110 2.77 -12.65 -15.11
C ARG A 110 1.42 -11.91 -15.09
N PRO A 111 0.51 -12.25 -14.17
CA PRO A 111 -0.85 -11.71 -14.15
C PRO A 111 -0.94 -10.30 -13.54
N ILE A 112 -0.04 -9.38 -13.92
CA ILE A 112 0.04 -8.02 -13.35
C ILE A 112 -1.25 -7.24 -13.64
N ASN A 113 -1.75 -7.27 -14.87
CA ASN A 113 -3.00 -6.57 -15.22
C ASN A 113 -4.20 -7.12 -14.45
N ALA A 114 -4.33 -8.45 -14.36
CA ALA A 114 -5.39 -9.09 -13.58
C ALA A 114 -5.29 -8.73 -12.09
N TYR A 115 -4.07 -8.61 -11.56
CA TYR A 115 -3.81 -8.16 -10.19
C TYR A 115 -4.25 -6.70 -9.99
N ILE A 116 -3.94 -5.80 -10.92
CA ILE A 116 -4.41 -4.40 -10.89
C ILE A 116 -5.93 -4.36 -10.83
N PHE A 117 -6.63 -5.07 -11.72
CA PHE A 117 -8.10 -5.09 -11.72
C PHE A 117 -8.68 -5.67 -10.43
N ARG A 118 -8.05 -6.71 -9.85
CA ARG A 118 -8.48 -7.24 -8.54
C ARG A 118 -8.26 -6.23 -7.43
N THR A 119 -7.13 -5.53 -7.41
CA THR A 119 -6.83 -4.46 -6.45
C THR A 119 -7.82 -3.31 -6.57
N LEU A 120 -8.17 -2.90 -7.80
CA LEU A 120 -9.18 -1.86 -8.06
C LEU A 120 -10.56 -2.30 -7.58
N LEU A 121 -10.96 -3.56 -7.79
CA LEU A 121 -12.22 -4.08 -7.26
C LEU A 121 -12.25 -4.05 -5.73
N CYS A 122 -11.18 -4.51 -5.07
CA CYS A 122 -11.05 -4.43 -3.62
C CYS A 122 -11.07 -2.97 -3.13
N GLY A 123 -10.38 -2.08 -3.84
CA GLY A 123 -10.35 -0.65 -3.57
C GLY A 123 -11.75 -0.02 -3.69
N LEU A 124 -12.54 -0.38 -4.70
CA LEU A 124 -13.91 0.12 -4.88
C LEU A 124 -14.82 -0.30 -3.73
N ILE A 125 -14.70 -1.55 -3.25
CA ILE A 125 -15.42 -2.02 -2.06
C ILE A 125 -15.04 -1.18 -0.83
N LEU A 126 -13.74 -0.91 -0.64
CA LEU A 126 -13.26 -0.08 0.46
C LEU A 126 -13.72 1.38 0.35
N VAL A 127 -13.71 1.96 -0.85
CA VAL A 127 -14.19 3.33 -1.08
C VAL A 127 -15.68 3.42 -0.75
N GLY A 128 -16.49 2.44 -1.16
CA GLY A 128 -17.91 2.39 -0.80
C GLY A 128 -18.12 2.35 0.73
N ALA A 129 -17.37 1.50 1.42
CA ALA A 129 -17.42 1.42 2.89
C ALA A 129 -16.92 2.71 3.57
N ALA A 130 -15.87 3.33 3.02
CA ALA A 130 -15.29 4.57 3.53
C ALA A 130 -16.27 5.74 3.38
N ILE A 131 -16.94 5.88 2.23
CA ILE A 131 -17.96 6.92 2.00
C ILE A 131 -19.09 6.78 3.03
N ALA A 132 -19.61 5.56 3.23
CA ALA A 132 -20.66 5.32 4.22
C ALA A 132 -20.22 5.72 5.64
N GLY A 133 -19.00 5.34 6.04
CA GLY A 133 -18.42 5.72 7.33
C GLY A 133 -18.20 7.23 7.47
N LEU A 134 -17.66 7.89 6.43
CA LEU A 134 -17.40 9.33 6.42
C LEU A 134 -18.69 10.15 6.50
N LEU A 135 -19.79 9.69 5.87
CA LEU A 135 -21.09 10.33 6.00
C LEU A 135 -21.57 10.32 7.47
N ILE A 136 -21.44 9.19 8.17
CA ILE A 136 -21.75 9.09 9.61
C ILE A 136 -20.87 10.04 10.43
N ILE A 137 -19.56 10.02 10.18
CA ILE A 137 -18.60 10.90 10.88
C ILE A 137 -18.93 12.38 10.64
N SER A 138 -19.29 12.76 9.41
CA SER A 138 -19.61 14.14 9.05
C SER A 138 -20.84 14.66 9.81
N ALA A 139 -21.87 13.81 9.99
CA ALA A 139 -23.05 14.15 10.77
C ALA A 139 -22.71 14.33 12.25
N VAL A 140 -21.83 13.48 12.81
CA VAL A 140 -21.41 13.55 14.21
C VAL A 140 -20.49 14.75 14.47
N SER A 141 -19.64 15.13 13.51
CA SER A 141 -18.72 16.27 13.62
C SER A 141 -19.44 17.59 13.87
N ALA A 142 -20.68 17.75 13.40
CA ALA A 142 -21.49 18.94 13.66
C ALA A 142 -21.90 19.07 15.14
N VAL A 143 -21.81 17.98 15.91
CA VAL A 143 -22.21 17.91 17.33
C VAL A 143 -20.99 17.81 18.24
N SER A 144 -19.98 17.00 17.90
CA SER A 144 -18.77 16.79 18.71
C SER A 144 -17.56 16.44 17.85
N GLY A 145 -16.57 17.33 17.84
CA GLY A 145 -15.28 17.09 17.18
C GLY A 145 -14.45 15.99 17.84
N GLY A 146 -14.58 15.80 19.16
CA GLY A 146 -13.87 14.74 19.87
C GLY A 146 -14.39 13.34 19.50
N LEU A 147 -15.72 13.18 19.42
CA LEU A 147 -16.32 11.92 19.02
C LEU A 147 -16.04 11.57 17.56
N SER A 148 -16.05 12.56 16.65
CA SER A 148 -15.74 12.33 15.25
C SER A 148 -14.30 11.86 15.02
N ALA A 149 -13.33 12.34 15.83
CA ALA A 149 -11.96 11.84 15.80
C ALA A 149 -11.87 10.36 16.19
N ILE A 150 -12.57 9.95 17.25
CA ILE A 150 -12.63 8.54 17.69
C ILE A 150 -13.25 7.67 16.60
N LEU A 151 -14.34 8.12 15.97
CA LEU A 151 -14.99 7.41 14.88
C LEU A 151 -14.10 7.31 13.63
N GLY A 152 -13.26 8.31 13.35
CA GLY A 152 -12.26 8.26 12.28
C GLY A 152 -11.21 7.16 12.48
N ILE A 153 -10.72 7.01 13.72
CA ILE A 153 -9.81 5.91 14.08
C ILE A 153 -10.54 4.56 13.94
N ALA A 154 -11.76 4.46 14.46
CA ALA A 154 -12.57 3.24 14.35
C ALA A 154 -12.82 2.84 12.88
N LEU A 155 -13.15 3.81 12.02
CA LEU A 155 -13.34 3.58 10.59
C LEU A 155 -12.05 3.06 9.94
N THR A 156 -10.90 3.64 10.28
CA THR A 156 -9.59 3.17 9.77
C THR A 156 -9.32 1.72 10.14
N VAL A 157 -9.61 1.33 11.39
CA VAL A 157 -9.48 -0.06 11.85
C VAL A 157 -10.44 -0.99 11.09
N VAL A 158 -11.71 -0.59 10.93
CA VAL A 158 -12.71 -1.38 10.19
C VAL A 158 -12.30 -1.58 8.74
N LEU A 159 -11.88 -0.53 8.04
CA LEU A 159 -11.41 -0.61 6.66
C LEU A 159 -10.18 -1.51 6.53
N SER A 160 -9.26 -1.46 7.50
CA SER A 160 -8.08 -2.32 7.55
C SER A 160 -8.45 -3.79 7.74
N VAL A 161 -9.44 -4.09 8.59
CA VAL A 161 -9.96 -5.46 8.77
C VAL A 161 -10.59 -5.94 7.47
N VAL A 162 -11.41 -5.12 6.83
CA VAL A 162 -12.03 -5.46 5.53
C VAL A 162 -10.96 -5.72 4.48
N TRP A 163 -9.93 -4.86 4.40
CA TRP A 163 -8.80 -5.01 3.49
C TRP A 163 -8.09 -6.36 3.66
N PHE A 164 -7.72 -6.75 4.87
CA PHE A 164 -7.04 -8.03 5.08
C PHE A 164 -7.93 -9.25 4.80
N ARG A 165 -9.26 -9.12 4.89
CA ARG A 165 -10.18 -10.20 4.53
C ARG A 165 -10.35 -10.37 3.03
N ILE A 166 -10.62 -9.29 2.31
CA ILE A 166 -10.83 -9.34 0.86
C ILE A 166 -9.51 -9.45 0.09
N GLY A 167 -8.45 -8.86 0.65
CA GLY A 167 -7.11 -8.81 0.06
C GLY A 167 -6.44 -10.18 -0.02
N VAL A 168 -6.89 -11.18 0.74
CA VAL A 168 -6.43 -12.58 0.60
C VAL A 168 -6.71 -13.14 -0.81
N SER A 169 -7.64 -12.54 -1.55
CA SER A 169 -7.83 -12.87 -2.98
C SER A 169 -6.68 -12.40 -3.87
N LEU A 170 -5.85 -11.43 -3.46
CA LEU A 170 -4.79 -10.86 -4.30
C LEU A 170 -3.62 -11.83 -4.55
N PRO A 171 -3.03 -12.49 -3.53
CA PRO A 171 -2.00 -13.51 -3.77
C PRO A 171 -2.47 -14.63 -4.72
N SER A 172 -3.74 -15.04 -4.62
CA SER A 172 -4.34 -16.06 -5.49
C SER A 172 -4.26 -15.70 -6.98
N VAL A 173 -4.42 -14.42 -7.31
CA VAL A 173 -4.26 -13.91 -8.68
C VAL A 173 -2.79 -13.98 -9.10
N ALA A 174 -1.86 -13.58 -8.23
CA ALA A 174 -0.43 -13.59 -8.52
C ALA A 174 0.12 -15.00 -8.83
N VAL A 175 -0.41 -16.03 -8.15
CA VAL A 175 -0.02 -17.43 -8.36
C VAL A 175 -0.83 -18.15 -9.45
N GLY A 176 -1.79 -17.47 -10.09
CA GLY A 176 -2.56 -18.02 -11.21
C GLY A 176 -3.72 -18.95 -10.83
N LYS A 177 -4.12 -18.97 -9.55
CA LYS A 177 -5.26 -19.74 -9.04
C LYS A 177 -6.27 -18.79 -8.38
N PRO A 178 -6.92 -17.91 -9.17
CA PRO A 178 -7.70 -16.80 -8.61
C PRO A 178 -8.93 -17.31 -7.85
N VAL A 179 -9.06 -16.88 -6.58
CA VAL A 179 -10.29 -17.05 -5.79
C VAL A 179 -11.14 -15.78 -5.86
N LYS A 180 -12.45 -15.91 -5.65
CA LYS A 180 -13.35 -14.74 -5.60
C LYS A 180 -13.16 -13.96 -4.29
N VAL A 181 -13.46 -12.66 -4.32
CA VAL A 181 -13.44 -11.82 -3.11
C VAL A 181 -14.39 -12.35 -2.03
N SER A 182 -15.56 -12.86 -2.42
CA SER A 182 -16.52 -13.51 -1.51
C SER A 182 -15.97 -14.78 -0.88
N GLU A 183 -15.20 -15.57 -1.63
CA GLU A 183 -14.57 -16.80 -1.13
C GLU A 183 -13.45 -16.45 -0.14
N ALA A 184 -12.63 -15.45 -0.45
CA ALA A 184 -11.62 -14.94 0.49
C ALA A 184 -12.24 -14.43 1.81
N TRP A 185 -13.39 -13.74 1.73
CA TRP A 185 -14.13 -13.31 2.91
C TRP A 185 -14.63 -14.49 3.76
N GLN A 186 -15.18 -15.52 3.12
CA GLN A 186 -15.66 -16.72 3.82
C GLN A 186 -14.51 -17.50 4.45
N ALA A 187 -13.41 -17.71 3.71
CA ALA A 187 -12.22 -18.41 4.19
C ALA A 187 -11.57 -17.72 5.40
N THR A 188 -11.66 -16.38 5.48
CA THR A 188 -11.11 -15.60 6.60
C THR A 188 -12.08 -15.43 7.78
N ALA A 189 -13.36 -15.85 7.66
CA ALA A 189 -14.37 -15.66 8.71
C ALA A 189 -14.02 -16.33 10.05
N PRO A 190 -13.44 -17.56 10.09
CA PRO A 190 -13.01 -18.17 11.36
C PRO A 190 -11.89 -17.40 12.07
N LEU A 191 -11.18 -16.51 11.36
CA LEU A 191 -10.03 -15.77 11.86
C LEU A 191 -10.36 -14.31 12.22
N ASN A 192 -11.62 -13.93 12.42
CA ASN A 192 -12.00 -12.54 12.71
C ASN A 192 -11.20 -11.92 13.86
N GLY A 193 -11.07 -12.61 14.99
CA GLY A 193 -10.29 -12.13 16.14
C GLY A 193 -8.79 -12.03 15.82
N THR A 194 -8.26 -12.97 15.04
CA THR A 194 -6.87 -12.96 14.59
C THR A 194 -6.58 -11.78 13.65
N ILE A 195 -7.46 -11.51 12.68
CA ILE A 195 -7.30 -10.39 11.74
C ILE A 195 -7.43 -9.06 12.47
N PHE A 196 -8.37 -8.94 13.41
CA PHE A 196 -8.43 -7.75 14.27
C PHE A 196 -7.13 -7.54 15.05
N GLY A 197 -6.56 -8.60 15.63
CA GLY A 197 -5.26 -8.55 16.30
C GLY A 197 -4.10 -8.15 15.37
N ILE A 198 -4.08 -8.66 14.13
CA ILE A 198 -3.12 -8.26 13.09
C ILE A 198 -3.23 -6.76 12.82
N VAL A 199 -4.44 -6.25 12.60
CA VAL A 199 -4.69 -4.82 12.35
C VAL A 199 -4.24 -3.98 13.52
N ALA A 200 -4.59 -4.36 14.76
CA ALA A 200 -4.18 -3.64 15.95
C ALA A 200 -2.66 -3.53 16.06
N ILE A 201 -1.93 -4.63 15.84
CA ILE A 201 -0.46 -4.65 15.85
C ILE A 201 0.11 -3.75 14.75
N ILE A 202 -0.40 -3.85 13.52
CA ILE A 202 0.07 -3.03 12.39
C ILE A 202 -0.19 -1.54 12.63
N VAL A 203 -1.35 -1.17 13.19
CA VAL A 203 -1.67 0.22 13.54
C VAL A 203 -0.70 0.75 14.59
N ILE A 204 -0.39 -0.03 15.63
CA ILE A 204 0.60 0.37 16.66
C ILE A 204 1.99 0.54 16.03
N ILE A 205 2.43 -0.40 15.18
CA ILE A 205 3.71 -0.30 14.48
C ILE A 205 3.79 0.97 13.63
N ASN A 206 2.74 1.27 12.85
CA ASN A 206 2.69 2.46 12.00
C ASN A 206 2.61 3.75 12.82
N LEU A 207 1.91 3.75 13.96
CA LEU A 207 1.87 4.90 14.86
C LEU A 207 3.25 5.22 15.43
N VAL A 208 3.96 4.20 15.93
CA VAL A 208 5.32 4.35 16.48
C VAL A 208 6.30 4.79 15.39
N ALA A 209 6.25 4.16 14.21
CA ALA A 209 7.10 4.52 13.08
C ALA A 209 6.82 5.95 12.61
N GLY A 210 5.55 6.35 12.53
CA GLY A 210 5.13 7.70 12.17
C GLY A 210 5.64 8.75 13.15
N LEU A 211 5.51 8.52 14.46
CA LEU A 211 6.05 9.43 15.48
C LEU A 211 7.58 9.56 15.39
N ALA A 212 8.29 8.46 15.14
CA ALA A 212 9.74 8.49 14.95
C ALA A 212 10.13 9.30 13.70
N VAL A 213 9.46 9.09 12.57
CA VAL A 213 9.66 9.84 11.33
C VAL A 213 9.40 11.34 11.54
N GLN A 214 8.32 11.70 12.26
CA GLN A 214 8.02 13.09 12.58
C GLN A 214 9.13 13.75 13.42
N GLY A 215 9.69 13.03 14.40
CA GLY A 215 10.86 13.50 15.14
C GLY A 215 12.07 13.74 14.24
N LEU A 216 12.32 12.88 13.24
CA LEU A 216 13.42 13.05 12.30
C LEU A 216 13.24 14.24 11.35
N TYR A 217 12.01 14.57 10.96
CA TYR A 217 11.73 15.79 10.22
C TYR A 217 12.14 17.06 11.00
N GLN A 218 12.07 17.04 12.34
CA GLN A 218 12.53 18.15 13.18
C GLN A 218 14.07 18.27 13.22
N VAL A 219 14.79 17.15 13.03
CA VAL A 219 16.27 17.14 12.96
C VAL A 219 16.75 17.64 11.60
N GLY A 220 16.07 17.24 10.52
CA GLY A 220 16.35 17.75 9.19
C GLY A 220 15.40 17.18 8.14
N PRO A 221 14.92 17.99 7.18
CA PRO A 221 13.89 17.58 6.24
C PRO A 221 14.35 16.42 5.33
N ILE A 222 15.60 16.44 4.86
CA ILE A 222 16.15 15.39 4.00
C ILE A 222 16.23 14.05 4.74
N LEU A 223 16.69 14.06 6.00
CA LEU A 223 16.78 12.86 6.82
C LEU A 223 15.38 12.28 7.09
N GLY A 224 14.42 13.13 7.45
CA GLY A 224 13.02 12.75 7.63
C GLY A 224 12.45 12.07 6.38
N SER A 225 12.63 12.69 5.20
CA SER A 225 12.13 12.13 3.94
C SER A 225 12.77 10.79 3.57
N LEU A 226 14.08 10.63 3.74
CA LEU A 226 14.77 9.36 3.43
C LEU A 226 14.27 8.23 4.33
N VAL A 227 14.09 8.49 5.63
CA VAL A 227 13.58 7.47 6.56
C VAL A 227 12.10 7.19 6.34
N ASP A 228 11.29 8.18 6.02
CA ASP A 228 9.88 8.01 5.67
C ASP A 228 9.72 7.09 4.46
N ILE A 229 10.50 7.28 3.39
CA ILE A 229 10.51 6.39 2.22
C ILE A 229 10.79 4.93 2.64
N CYS A 230 11.79 4.71 3.50
CA CYS A 230 12.10 3.38 4.02
C CYS A 230 10.95 2.80 4.86
N VAL A 231 10.32 3.60 5.72
CA VAL A 231 9.17 3.19 6.54
C VAL A 231 7.99 2.81 5.65
N GLN A 232 7.64 3.62 4.65
CA GLN A 232 6.56 3.32 3.72
C GLN A 232 6.83 2.03 2.92
N TRP A 233 8.07 1.82 2.50
CA TRP A 233 8.49 0.59 1.82
C TRP A 233 8.34 -0.64 2.72
N VAL A 234 8.78 -0.57 3.99
CA VAL A 234 8.60 -1.65 4.96
C VAL A 234 7.11 -1.90 5.26
N THR A 235 6.31 -0.84 5.44
CA THR A 235 4.87 -0.94 5.68
C THR A 235 4.16 -1.66 4.54
N LEU A 236 4.51 -1.33 3.29
CA LEU A 236 3.99 -2.02 2.11
C LEU A 236 4.38 -3.51 2.14
N LEU A 237 5.65 -3.82 2.38
CA LEU A 237 6.15 -5.21 2.48
C LEU A 237 5.42 -6.01 3.57
N ILE A 238 5.18 -5.41 4.74
CA ILE A 238 4.42 -6.03 5.82
C ILE A 238 2.99 -6.33 5.35
N GLY A 239 2.31 -5.34 4.76
CA GLY A 239 0.94 -5.52 4.26
C GLY A 239 0.84 -6.65 3.24
N VAL A 240 1.74 -6.66 2.24
CA VAL A 240 1.78 -7.70 1.21
C VAL A 240 2.11 -9.06 1.82
N SER A 241 3.11 -9.15 2.71
CA SER A 241 3.54 -10.42 3.33
C SER A 241 2.49 -11.00 4.27
N VAL A 242 1.73 -10.16 4.99
CA VAL A 242 0.60 -10.61 5.80
C VAL A 242 -0.50 -11.19 4.90
N LEU A 243 -0.79 -10.58 3.75
CA LEU A 243 -1.73 -11.14 2.78
C LEU A 243 -1.24 -12.50 2.24
N THR A 244 0.06 -12.61 1.91
CA THR A 244 0.66 -13.87 1.44
C THR A 244 0.57 -14.95 2.51
N THR A 245 0.85 -14.61 3.77
CA THR A 245 0.80 -15.53 4.91
C THR A 245 -0.63 -15.99 5.18
N LEU A 246 -1.59 -15.05 5.21
CA LEU A 246 -3.01 -15.37 5.38
C LEU A 246 -3.50 -16.28 4.26
N TYR A 247 -3.19 -15.95 3.01
CA TYR A 247 -3.55 -16.79 1.86
C TYR A 247 -2.93 -18.19 1.95
N GLY A 248 -1.63 -18.28 2.21
CA GLY A 248 -0.95 -19.57 2.37
C GLY A 248 -1.57 -20.42 3.47
N HIS A 249 -1.97 -19.81 4.59
CA HIS A 249 -2.58 -20.52 5.70
C HIS A 249 -4.05 -20.91 5.44
N VAL A 250 -4.91 -19.99 5.02
CA VAL A 250 -6.37 -20.22 4.94
C VAL A 250 -6.84 -20.82 3.63
N ILE A 251 -6.09 -20.63 2.54
CA ILE A 251 -6.45 -21.17 1.22
C ILE A 251 -5.59 -22.39 0.89
N GLU A 252 -4.27 -22.32 1.11
CA GLU A 252 -3.37 -23.43 0.78
C GLU A 252 -3.10 -24.39 1.95
N GLY A 253 -3.58 -24.09 3.15
CA GLY A 253 -3.40 -24.95 4.33
C GLY A 253 -1.95 -25.03 4.85
N ARG A 254 -1.09 -24.08 4.50
CA ARG A 254 0.31 -24.04 4.95
C ARG A 254 0.39 -23.79 6.47
N ALA A 255 1.34 -24.44 7.12
CA ALA A 255 1.64 -24.22 8.53
C ALA A 255 2.27 -22.84 8.76
N LEU A 256 2.00 -22.25 9.93
CA LEU A 256 2.71 -21.06 10.41
C LEU A 256 3.99 -21.51 11.10
N ILE A 257 5.02 -20.66 11.11
CA ILE A 257 6.22 -20.93 11.92
C ILE A 257 5.85 -20.73 13.39
N ASP A 258 6.21 -21.70 14.24
CA ASP A 258 6.03 -21.68 15.70
C ASP A 258 6.93 -20.69 16.44
#